data_AF-A0A967GQ22-F1
#
_entry.id   AF-A0A967GQ22-F1
#
_cell.length_a   1.000
_cell.length_b   1.000
_cell.length_c   1.000
_cell.angle_alpha   90.00
_cell.angle_beta   90.00
_cell.angle_gamma   90.00
#
_symmetry.space_group_name_H-M   'P 1'
#
loop_
_entity.id
_entity.type
_entity.pdbx_description
1 polymer ?
#
loop_
_entity_poly.entity_id
_entity_poly.type
_entity_poly.pdbx_seq_one_letter_code
_entity_poly.pdbx_strand_id
1 'polypeptide(L)' 'MIILDAIRTPFCKMGTDLAGLTAADLGRHAVVSLLARTGIDPAGISEVI' A
#
# COMPACT_ATOMS: atom_id res chain seq x y z
N MET A 1 2.88 20.30 -7.58
CA MET A 1 2.68 18.89 -7.22
C MET A 1 3.68 18.54 -6.14
N ILE A 2 3.21 18.01 -5.02
CA ILE A 2 4.05 17.61 -3.89
C ILE A 2 3.70 16.18 -3.47
N ILE A 3 4.65 15.49 -2.86
CA ILE A 3 4.43 14.17 -2.25
C ILE A 3 4.26 14.38 -0.75
N LEU A 4 3.09 13.99 -0.23
CA LEU A 4 2.75 14.17 1.19
C LEU A 4 3.41 13.09 2.07
N ASP A 5 3.28 11.83 1.66
CA ASP A 5 3.82 10.68 2.38
C ASP A 5 3.92 9.45 1.44
N ALA A 6 4.72 8.45 1.81
CA ALA A 6 4.88 7.21 1.06
C ALA A 6 5.18 6.00 1.96
N ILE A 7 4.58 4.86 1.66
CA ILE A 7 4.82 3.58 2.34
C ILE A 7 5.02 2.46 1.32
N ARG A 8 5.61 1.34 1.76
CA ARG A 8 5.81 0.14 0.96
C ARG A 8 5.63 -1.11 1.81
N THR A 9 5.39 -2.23 1.16
CA THR A 9 5.52 -3.55 1.80
C THR A 9 7.00 -3.87 2.11
N PRO A 10 7.26 -4.76 3.08
CA PRO A 10 8.59 -5.32 3.27
C PRO A 10 9.05 -6.08 2.02
N PHE A 11 10.35 -6.05 1.75
CA PHE A 11 10.93 -6.92 0.73
C PHE A 11 11.21 -8.29 1.34
N CYS A 12 10.76 -9.34 0.65
CA CYS A 12 11.08 -10.73 0.99
C CYS A 12 11.66 -11.45 -0.24
N LYS A 13 12.27 -12.61 -0.03
CA LYS A 13 12.74 -13.44 -1.15
C LYS A 13 11.55 -14.12 -1.83
N MET A 14 11.71 -14.42 -3.11
CA MET A 14 10.74 -15.23 -3.86
C MET A 14 10.50 -16.56 -3.12
N GLY A 15 9.23 -16.91 -2.92
CA GLY A 15 8.85 -18.16 -2.26
C GLY A 15 8.97 -18.17 -0.73
N THR A 16 9.14 -17.02 -0.06
CA THR A 16 9.17 -16.95 1.41
C THR A 16 7.90 -16.33 2.01
N ASP A 17 8.01 -15.32 2.87
CA ASP A 17 6.99 -14.87 3.82
C ASP A 17 5.74 -14.27 3.16
N LEU A 18 5.86 -13.80 1.92
CA LEU A 18 4.75 -13.22 1.14
C LEU A 18 4.31 -14.11 -0.03
N ALA A 19 4.81 -15.35 -0.12
CA ALA A 19 4.55 -16.22 -1.28
C ALA A 19 3.07 -16.60 -1.47
N GLY A 20 2.28 -16.58 -0.39
CA GLY A 20 0.85 -16.87 -0.44
C GLY A 20 -0.04 -15.67 -0.81
N LEU A 21 0.54 -14.48 -0.98
CA LEU A 21 -0.21 -13.26 -1.27
C LEU A 21 -0.15 -12.93 -2.76
N THR A 22 -1.27 -12.49 -3.32
CA THR A 22 -1.30 -11.98 -4.69
C THR A 22 -0.70 -10.57 -4.76
N ALA A 23 -0.36 -10.11 -5.97
CA ALA A 23 0.07 -8.73 -6.16
C ALA A 23 -0.99 -7.71 -5.71
N ALA A 24 -2.28 -8.03 -5.88
CA ALA A 24 -3.38 -7.20 -5.42
C ALA A 24 -3.44 -7.10 -3.89
N ASP A 25 -3.18 -8.21 -3.18
CA ASP A 25 -3.12 -8.21 -1.72
C ASP A 25 -1.98 -7.33 -1.21
N LEU A 26 -0.80 -7.43 -1.84
CA LEU A 26 0.35 -6.60 -1.50
C LEU A 26 0.07 -5.11 -1.73
N GLY A 27 -0.56 -4.76 -2.87
CA GLY A 27 -1.01 -3.39 -3.16
C GLY A 27 -2.03 -2.90 -2.13
N ARG A 28 -3.02 -3.72 -1.79
CA ARG A 28 -4.00 -3.41 -0.75
C ARG A 28 -3.33 -3.14 0.60
N HIS A 29 -2.38 -3.97 1.02
CA HIS A 29 -1.64 -3.76 2.28
C HIS A 29 -0.87 -2.44 2.29
N ALA A 30 -0.24 -2.06 1.17
CA ALA A 30 0.43 -0.77 1.04
C ALA A 30 -0.55 0.40 1.16
N VAL A 31 -1.66 0.39 0.41
CA VAL A 31 -2.66 1.47 0.40
C VAL A 31 -3.35 1.61 1.76
N VAL A 32 -3.81 0.51 2.37
CA VAL A 32 -4.45 0.54 3.69
C VAL A 32 -3.50 1.11 4.75
N SER A 33 -2.22 0.73 4.71
CA SER A 33 -1.23 1.24 5.67
C SER A 33 -0.93 2.72 5.45
N LEU A 34 -0.93 3.21 4.21
CA LEU A 34 -0.76 4.63 3.90
C LEU A 34 -1.92 5.45 4.48
N LEU A 35 -3.16 5.02 4.22
CA LEU A 35 -4.37 5.69 4.69
C LEU A 35 -4.43 5.69 6.22
N ALA A 36 -4.12 4.56 6.86
CA ALA A 36 -4.08 4.46 8.31
C ALA A 36 -3.03 5.38 8.95
N ARG A 37 -1.87 5.56 8.31
CA ARG A 37 -0.79 6.43 8.83
C ARG A 37 -1.06 7.90 8.62
N THR A 38 -1.62 8.26 7.46
CA THR A 38 -1.85 9.66 7.06
C THR A 38 -3.19 10.20 7.57
N GLY A 39 -4.15 9.34 7.90
CA GLY A 39 -5.50 9.73 8.30
C GLY A 39 -6.33 10.34 7.16
N ILE A 40 -5.92 10.15 5.90
CA ILE A 40 -6.62 10.66 4.72
C ILE A 40 -7.97 9.93 4.58
N ASP A 41 -9.04 10.69 4.34
CA ASP A 41 -10.36 10.15 4.02
C ASP A 41 -10.33 9.47 2.63
N PRO A 42 -10.59 8.15 2.55
CA PRO A 42 -10.63 7.43 1.28
C PRO A 42 -11.66 7.99 0.29
N ALA A 43 -12.76 8.58 0.78
CA ALA A 43 -13.80 9.14 -0.09
C ALA A 43 -13.34 10.40 -0.85
N GLY A 44 -12.26 11.04 -0.39
CA GLY A 44 -11.67 12.21 -1.05
C GLY A 44 -10.67 11.90 -2.16
N ILE A 45 -10.41 10.62 -2.46
CA ILE A 45 -9.42 10.20 -3.45
C ILE A 45 -10.06 10.13 -4.83
N SER A 46 -9.56 10.95 -5.77
CA SER A 46 -10.07 10.99 -7.14
C SER A 46 -9.58 9.83 -8.02
N GLU A 47 -8.37 9.33 -7.78
CA GLU A 47 -7.72 8.34 -8.63
C GLU A 47 -6.67 7.52 -7.86
N VAL A 48 -6.52 6.24 -8.24
CA VAL A 48 -5.48 5.32 -7.76
C VAL A 48 -4.87 4.64 -8.98
N ILE A 49 -3.54 4.62 -9.07
CA ILE A 49 -2.76 4.04 -10.16
C ILE A 49 -1.80 3.00 -9.59
#